data_AF-A0A086QEI7-F1
#
_entry.id   AF-A0A086QEI7-F1
#
_cell.length_a   1.000
_cell.length_b   1.000
_cell.length_c   1.000
_cell.angle_alpha   90.00
_cell.angle_beta   90.00
_cell.angle_gamma   90.00
#
_symmetry.space_group_name_H-M   'P 1'
#
loop_
_entity.id
_entity.type
_entity.pdbx_description
1 polymer ?
#
loop_
_entity_poly.entity_id
_entity_poly.type
_entity_poly.pdbx_seq_one_letter_code
_entity_poly.pdbx_strand_id
1 'polypeptide(L)'
;MATLWHCRWNFESLDVVFGSLLREWMTQALPTFGDLQEKLVNLTLHTFLKIPSLLLPTPHSPHYTWDLRDLAHVLQGCMQATKETVTDAATLIKLWHHEVCRRFEDCLIGASDRLRLQDFLSRQIGRHLSLSPTDPLDSSSVFTTLSSVGKLQAPYRPVDGDGSEIEEACMRALAEYQLTTPLSPHAKPLPHFVFFADARKHLLRLCRILSLPCGNALLLGVDGCGRQSLAHLAAHIAETPLYSIRASSRYSPADFREDLKRVLRSLAADGKPIVFLLADSQIRDEQFLEDLVSLMVAGEVPELFDSTEEEQLLHALRRLGPAPATAEAAWAPADTLGLSCPGSESFAVASRLPDGCTPGGSKAERSRFAQLVRERFHVVLAISPVGPSLRSRCRQFPGLRSCTTVDYFDAWPREALLCVARHFCSAQPDLIAPDDISTLSA
;
A
#
# COMPACT_ATOMS: atom_id res chain seq x y z
N MET A 1 24.93 18.25 -24.63
CA MET A 1 24.14 17.46 -23.64
C MET A 1 24.24 16.01 -24.08
N ALA A 2 24.90 15.15 -23.29
CA ALA A 2 24.93 13.72 -23.58
C ALA A 2 23.68 13.09 -22.95
N THR A 3 22.78 12.55 -23.77
CA THR A 3 21.61 11.81 -23.30
C THR A 3 22.02 10.35 -23.10
N LEU A 4 22.00 9.87 -21.86
CA LEU A 4 22.20 8.45 -21.55
C LEU A 4 20.86 7.72 -21.63
N TRP A 5 20.72 6.81 -22.59
CA TRP A 5 19.55 5.95 -22.68
C TRP A 5 19.78 4.68 -21.85
N HIS A 6 19.03 4.52 -20.77
CA HIS A 6 19.07 3.28 -19.98
C HIS A 6 18.19 2.22 -20.65
N CYS A 7 18.83 1.14 -21.10
CA CYS A 7 18.14 -0.03 -21.63
C CYS A 7 17.46 -0.84 -20.51
N ARG A 8 16.65 -1.83 -20.91
CA ARG A 8 15.94 -2.78 -20.02
C ARG A 8 16.82 -3.26 -18.87
N TRP A 9 16.19 -3.48 -17.70
CA TRP A 9 16.85 -4.05 -16.54
C TRP A 9 17.41 -5.44 -16.86
N ASN A 10 18.69 -5.65 -16.58
CA ASN A 10 19.32 -6.97 -16.62
C ASN A 10 19.46 -7.52 -15.19
N PHE A 11 19.73 -8.83 -15.12
CA PHE A 11 19.89 -9.49 -13.83
C PHE A 11 21.08 -8.91 -13.05
N GLU A 12 22.23 -8.67 -13.71
CA GLU A 12 23.44 -8.21 -13.01
C GLU A 12 23.22 -6.86 -12.29
N SER A 13 22.58 -5.88 -12.94
CA SER A 13 22.34 -4.57 -12.31
C SER A 13 21.33 -4.65 -11.18
N LEU A 14 20.29 -5.48 -11.34
CA LEU A 14 19.29 -5.69 -10.28
C LEU A 14 19.90 -6.42 -9.08
N ASP A 15 20.80 -7.36 -9.31
CA ASP A 15 21.48 -8.10 -8.25
C ASP A 15 22.42 -7.21 -7.44
N VAL A 16 23.13 -6.28 -8.09
CA VAL A 16 23.96 -5.29 -7.41
C VAL A 16 23.14 -4.39 -6.48
N VAL A 17 21.97 -3.94 -6.90
CA VAL A 17 21.14 -3.00 -6.12
C VAL A 17 20.22 -3.73 -5.15
N PHE A 18 19.28 -4.52 -5.68
CA PHE A 18 18.23 -5.18 -4.92
C PHE A 18 18.67 -6.52 -4.32
N GLY A 19 19.55 -7.25 -5.01
CA GLY A 19 20.13 -8.49 -4.48
C GLY A 19 21.00 -8.23 -3.25
N SER A 20 21.84 -7.19 -3.29
CA SER A 20 22.65 -6.76 -2.13
C SER A 20 21.77 -6.36 -0.94
N LEU A 21 20.71 -5.57 -1.18
CA LEU A 21 19.76 -5.18 -0.13
C LEU A 21 19.10 -6.40 0.52
N LEU A 22 18.60 -7.34 -0.29
CA LEU A 22 17.94 -8.54 0.19
C LEU A 22 18.92 -9.45 0.95
N ARG A 23 20.15 -9.62 0.46
CA ARG A 23 21.22 -10.34 1.17
C ARG A 23 21.46 -9.73 2.55
N GLU A 24 21.75 -8.44 2.57
CA GLU A 24 22.11 -7.70 3.78
C GLU A 24 21.00 -7.76 4.84
N TRP A 25 19.74 -7.59 4.43
CA TRP A 25 18.60 -7.78 5.32
C TRP A 25 18.52 -9.22 5.85
N MET A 26 18.63 -10.24 5.00
CA MET A 26 18.56 -11.64 5.45
C MET A 26 19.66 -11.98 6.45
N THR A 27 20.89 -11.51 6.23
CA THR A 27 22.01 -11.75 7.16
C THR A 27 21.73 -11.18 8.55
N GLN A 28 20.97 -10.09 8.64
CA GLN A 28 20.78 -9.36 9.89
C GLN A 28 19.46 -9.69 10.60
N ALA A 29 18.36 -9.68 9.86
CA ALA A 29 17.04 -9.98 10.40
C ALA A 29 16.78 -11.48 10.54
N LEU A 30 17.38 -12.29 9.66
CA LEU A 30 17.05 -13.72 9.46
C LEU A 30 18.30 -14.61 9.32
N PRO A 31 19.30 -14.54 10.24
CA PRO A 31 20.60 -15.17 10.08
C PRO A 31 20.55 -16.71 9.96
N THR A 32 19.48 -17.34 10.46
CA THR A 32 19.25 -18.79 10.36
C THR A 32 19.00 -19.28 8.94
N PHE A 33 18.71 -18.39 7.99
CA PHE A 33 18.32 -18.73 6.61
C PHE A 33 19.42 -18.43 5.58
N GLY A 34 20.69 -18.41 5.99
CA GLY A 34 21.83 -18.16 5.10
C GLY A 34 21.86 -19.06 3.86
N ASP A 35 21.51 -20.35 3.99
CA ASP A 35 21.47 -21.31 2.87
C ASP A 35 20.39 -21.00 1.82
N LEU A 36 19.37 -20.21 2.18
CA LEU A 36 18.29 -19.78 1.29
C LEU A 36 18.53 -18.40 0.68
N GLN A 37 19.53 -17.65 1.17
CA GLN A 37 19.75 -16.26 0.80
C GLN A 37 19.90 -16.08 -0.70
N GLU A 38 20.88 -16.75 -1.31
CA GLU A 38 21.11 -16.67 -2.76
C GLU A 38 19.93 -17.23 -3.56
N LYS A 39 19.25 -18.25 -3.05
CA LYS A 39 18.09 -18.82 -3.75
C LYS A 39 16.92 -17.83 -3.77
N LEU A 40 16.66 -17.13 -2.67
CA LEU A 40 15.59 -16.14 -2.55
C LEU A 40 15.89 -14.89 -3.40
N VAL A 41 17.14 -14.45 -3.46
CA VAL A 41 17.57 -13.37 -4.37
C VAL A 41 17.31 -13.76 -5.82
N ASN A 42 17.83 -14.90 -6.25
CA ASN A 42 17.63 -15.39 -7.61
C ASN A 42 16.13 -15.55 -7.94
N LEU A 43 15.36 -16.14 -7.02
CA LEU A 43 13.91 -16.31 -7.15
C LEU A 43 13.21 -14.96 -7.36
N THR A 44 13.51 -13.97 -6.52
CA THR A 44 12.87 -12.64 -6.56
C THR A 44 13.20 -11.90 -7.86
N LEU A 45 14.48 -11.84 -8.24
CA LEU A 45 14.92 -11.08 -9.41
C LEU A 45 14.46 -11.72 -10.73
N HIS A 46 14.53 -13.06 -10.85
CA HIS A 46 14.02 -13.74 -12.04
C HIS A 46 12.49 -13.64 -12.16
N THR A 47 11.77 -13.70 -11.04
CA THR A 47 10.32 -13.47 -11.00
C THR A 47 10.00 -12.08 -11.55
N PHE A 48 10.63 -11.03 -11.01
CA PHE A 48 10.42 -9.65 -11.45
C PHE A 48 10.74 -9.44 -12.93
N LEU A 49 11.87 -9.96 -13.43
CA LEU A 49 12.27 -9.81 -14.83
C LEU A 49 11.30 -10.47 -15.83
N LYS A 50 10.50 -11.44 -15.40
CA LYS A 50 9.55 -12.17 -16.26
C LYS A 50 8.13 -11.61 -16.20
N ILE A 51 7.74 -10.93 -15.13
CA ILE A 51 6.39 -10.37 -14.96
C ILE A 51 5.96 -9.48 -16.15
N PRO A 52 6.78 -8.55 -16.67
CA PRO A 52 6.38 -7.72 -17.81
C PRO A 52 6.03 -8.50 -19.09
N SER A 53 6.58 -9.70 -19.26
CA SER A 53 6.25 -10.59 -20.38
C SER A 53 5.04 -11.50 -20.11
N LEU A 54 4.71 -11.71 -18.82
CA LEU A 54 3.59 -12.54 -18.37
C LEU A 54 2.27 -11.77 -18.35
N LEU A 55 2.34 -10.52 -17.91
CA LEU A 55 1.21 -9.62 -17.64
C LEU A 55 1.42 -8.31 -18.40
N LEU A 56 0.92 -8.28 -19.64
CA LEU A 56 1.11 -7.15 -20.55
C LEU A 56 0.07 -6.05 -20.31
N PRO A 57 0.44 -4.76 -20.44
CA PRO A 57 -0.52 -3.68 -20.46
C PRO A 57 -1.38 -3.79 -21.72
N THR A 58 -2.69 -3.82 -21.52
CA THR A 58 -3.67 -3.82 -22.60
C THR A 58 -4.58 -2.61 -22.50
N PRO A 59 -5.35 -2.30 -23.55
CA PRO A 59 -6.49 -1.42 -23.45
C PRO A 59 -7.39 -1.64 -22.22
N HIS A 60 -7.64 -2.90 -21.85
CA HIS A 60 -8.51 -3.26 -20.73
C HIS A 60 -7.78 -3.20 -19.37
N SER A 61 -6.46 -3.36 -19.39
CA SER A 61 -5.58 -3.36 -18.22
C SER A 61 -4.44 -2.32 -18.36
N PRO A 62 -4.77 -1.02 -18.43
CA PRO A 62 -3.77 0.02 -18.67
C PRO A 62 -2.79 0.19 -17.50
N HIS A 63 -3.16 -0.27 -16.31
CA HIS A 63 -2.35 -0.24 -15.09
C HIS A 63 -1.41 -1.44 -14.94
N TYR A 64 -1.41 -2.42 -15.86
CA TYR A 64 -0.41 -3.50 -15.90
C TYR A 64 0.92 -3.01 -16.49
N THR A 65 1.39 -1.86 -16.01
CA THR A 65 2.76 -1.40 -16.21
C THR A 65 3.59 -1.91 -15.03
N TRP A 66 4.90 -2.04 -15.19
CA TRP A 66 5.80 -2.51 -14.14
C TRP A 66 7.08 -1.69 -14.15
N ASP A 67 7.63 -1.40 -12.98
CA ASP A 67 8.83 -0.58 -12.76
C ASP A 67 9.64 -1.07 -11.54
N LEU A 68 10.80 -0.46 -11.29
CA LEU A 68 11.68 -0.84 -10.19
C LEU A 68 11.05 -0.61 -8.80
N ARG A 69 10.02 0.24 -8.68
CA ARG A 69 9.32 0.44 -7.41
C ARG A 69 8.56 -0.82 -7.03
N ASP A 70 8.09 -1.61 -8.00
CA ASP A 70 7.44 -2.88 -7.71
C ASP A 70 8.34 -3.83 -6.95
N LEU A 71 9.57 -3.98 -7.44
CA LEU A 71 10.58 -4.80 -6.79
C LEU A 71 10.91 -4.23 -5.40
N ALA A 72 11.05 -2.90 -5.29
CA ALA A 72 11.27 -2.25 -4.00
C ALA A 72 10.14 -2.50 -3.00
N HIS A 73 8.88 -2.46 -3.43
CA HIS A 73 7.71 -2.71 -2.56
C HIS A 73 7.60 -4.18 -2.13
N VAL A 74 7.93 -5.13 -3.01
CA VAL A 74 7.99 -6.56 -2.64
C VAL A 74 9.05 -6.76 -1.55
N LEU A 75 10.25 -6.19 -1.72
CA LEU A 75 11.29 -6.27 -0.71
C LEU A 75 10.88 -5.55 0.59
N GLN A 76 10.35 -4.33 0.51
CA GLN A 76 9.84 -3.58 1.67
C GLN A 76 8.83 -4.41 2.47
N GLY A 77 7.94 -5.12 1.77
CA GLY A 77 6.99 -6.05 2.37
C GLY A 77 7.65 -7.19 3.12
N CYS A 78 8.57 -7.89 2.47
CA CYS A 78 9.34 -8.99 3.07
C CYS A 78 10.14 -8.51 4.29
N MET A 79 10.67 -7.30 4.23
CA MET A 79 11.55 -6.73 5.26
C MET A 79 10.84 -6.41 6.58
N GLN A 80 9.50 -6.48 6.63
CA GLN A 80 8.73 -6.42 7.88
C GLN A 80 8.86 -7.69 8.73
N ALA A 81 9.37 -8.80 8.17
CA ALA A 81 9.59 -10.01 8.92
C ALA A 81 10.72 -9.89 9.93
N THR A 82 10.53 -10.56 11.06
CA THR A 82 11.54 -10.68 12.12
C THR A 82 11.81 -12.17 12.39
N LYS A 83 12.88 -12.44 13.13
CA LYS A 83 13.20 -13.81 13.58
C LYS A 83 12.09 -14.44 14.45
N GLU A 84 11.24 -13.63 15.06
CA GLU A 84 10.10 -14.08 15.85
C GLU A 84 8.90 -14.46 14.98
N THR A 85 8.70 -13.80 13.83
CA THR A 85 7.55 -14.04 12.96
C THR A 85 7.84 -15.06 11.85
N VAL A 86 9.11 -15.22 11.48
CA VAL A 86 9.55 -16.19 10.47
C VAL A 86 10.52 -17.19 11.10
N THR A 87 9.96 -18.31 11.54
CA THR A 87 10.69 -19.36 12.28
C THR A 87 11.20 -20.50 11.42
N ASP A 88 10.66 -20.66 10.22
CA ASP A 88 10.98 -21.76 9.31
C ASP A 88 10.96 -21.32 7.84
N ALA A 89 11.55 -22.15 6.98
CA ALA A 89 11.70 -21.86 5.56
C ALA A 89 10.34 -21.76 4.84
N ALA A 90 9.34 -22.56 5.23
CA ALA A 90 8.03 -22.51 4.59
C ALA A 90 7.35 -21.17 4.87
N THR A 91 7.44 -20.66 6.10
CA THR A 91 6.91 -19.34 6.46
C THR A 91 7.62 -18.21 5.69
N LEU A 92 8.95 -18.29 5.49
CA LEU A 92 9.69 -17.32 4.67
C LEU A 92 9.22 -17.31 3.21
N ILE A 93 8.96 -18.49 2.65
CA ILE A 93 8.51 -18.63 1.25
C ILE A 93 7.06 -18.17 1.11
N LYS A 94 6.20 -18.47 2.09
CA LYS A 94 4.83 -17.94 2.18
C LYS A 94 4.82 -16.41 2.25
N LEU A 95 5.71 -15.82 3.03
CA LEU A 95 5.87 -14.36 3.09
C LEU A 95 6.25 -13.81 1.71
N TRP A 96 7.30 -14.35 1.10
CA TRP A 96 7.73 -13.92 -0.23
C TRP A 96 6.59 -14.01 -1.26
N HIS A 97 5.87 -15.14 -1.29
CA HIS A 97 4.73 -15.35 -2.17
C HIS A 97 3.60 -14.34 -1.89
N HIS A 98 3.27 -14.13 -0.62
CA HIS A 98 2.29 -13.14 -0.19
C HIS A 98 2.65 -11.75 -0.72
N GLU A 99 3.89 -11.31 -0.57
CA GLU A 99 4.35 -9.99 -0.99
C GLU A 99 4.33 -9.78 -2.50
N VAL A 100 4.72 -10.80 -3.25
CA VAL A 100 4.59 -10.81 -4.70
C VAL A 100 3.11 -10.71 -5.10
N CYS A 101 2.22 -11.44 -4.43
CA CYS A 101 0.78 -11.36 -4.71
C CYS A 101 0.19 -9.98 -4.37
N ARG A 102 0.58 -9.38 -3.23
CA ARG A 102 0.17 -8.01 -2.85
C ARG A 102 0.55 -6.96 -3.88
N ARG A 103 1.67 -7.16 -4.59
CA ARG A 103 2.10 -6.22 -5.64
C ARG A 103 1.52 -6.52 -7.02
N PHE A 104 1.53 -7.79 -7.42
CA PHE A 104 1.25 -8.18 -8.81
C PHE A 104 -0.13 -8.81 -9.00
N GLU A 105 -0.65 -9.54 -8.02
CA GLU A 105 -1.94 -10.22 -8.14
C GLU A 105 -3.11 -9.31 -7.81
N ASP A 106 -2.99 -8.48 -6.76
CA ASP A 106 -4.10 -7.66 -6.28
C ASP A 106 -4.57 -6.61 -7.30
N CYS A 107 -3.73 -6.27 -8.27
CA CYS A 107 -4.07 -5.36 -9.37
C CYS A 107 -4.79 -6.04 -10.56
N LEU A 108 -4.83 -7.37 -10.60
CA LEU A 108 -5.35 -8.13 -11.73
C LEU A 108 -6.87 -8.09 -11.79
N ILE A 109 -7.40 -7.95 -13.00
CA ILE A 109 -8.83 -7.82 -13.27
C ILE A 109 -9.52 -9.19 -13.33
N GLY A 110 -8.87 -10.19 -13.94
CA GLY A 110 -9.53 -11.44 -14.31
C GLY A 110 -8.90 -12.68 -13.66
N ALA A 111 -9.73 -13.68 -13.38
CA ALA A 111 -9.29 -14.97 -12.83
C ALA A 111 -8.22 -15.65 -13.69
N SER A 112 -8.26 -15.48 -15.02
CA SER A 112 -7.27 -16.07 -15.93
C SER A 112 -5.85 -15.51 -15.72
N ASP A 113 -5.72 -14.20 -15.48
CA ASP A 113 -4.42 -13.59 -15.19
C ASP A 113 -3.93 -14.01 -13.80
N ARG A 114 -4.83 -14.06 -12.80
CA ARG A 114 -4.51 -14.56 -11.45
C ARG A 114 -3.99 -16.00 -11.51
N LEU A 115 -4.68 -16.90 -12.21
CA LEU A 115 -4.24 -18.29 -12.40
C LEU A 115 -2.89 -18.37 -13.11
N ARG A 116 -2.67 -17.55 -14.15
CA ARG A 116 -1.39 -17.50 -14.87
C ARG A 116 -0.24 -17.06 -13.96
N LEU A 117 -0.47 -16.06 -13.12
CA LEU A 117 0.50 -15.60 -12.13
C LEU A 117 0.77 -16.70 -11.10
N GLN A 118 -0.27 -17.30 -10.51
CA GLN A 118 -0.11 -18.35 -9.50
C GLN A 118 0.67 -19.56 -10.04
N ASP A 119 0.31 -20.06 -11.23
CA ASP A 119 1.06 -21.14 -11.89
C ASP A 119 2.52 -20.76 -12.17
N PHE A 120 2.77 -19.51 -12.59
CA PHE A 120 4.13 -19.02 -12.78
C PHE A 120 4.92 -18.98 -11.47
N LEU A 121 4.35 -18.47 -10.38
CA LEU A 121 5.00 -18.40 -9.07
C LEU A 121 5.32 -19.79 -8.53
N SER A 122 4.37 -20.72 -8.59
CA SER A 122 4.60 -22.12 -8.17
C SER A 122 5.77 -22.75 -8.94
N ARG A 123 5.87 -22.50 -10.26
CA ARG A 123 7.00 -22.98 -11.07
C ARG A 123 8.32 -22.30 -10.71
N GLN A 124 8.33 -20.99 -10.41
CA GLN A 124 9.54 -20.29 -9.98
C GLN A 124 10.05 -20.78 -8.63
N ILE A 125 9.15 -20.97 -7.66
CA ILE A 125 9.45 -21.53 -6.34
C ILE A 125 10.09 -22.92 -6.49
N GLY A 126 9.45 -23.83 -7.25
CA GLY A 126 9.99 -25.17 -7.48
C GLY A 126 11.37 -25.16 -8.16
N ARG A 127 11.57 -24.25 -9.14
CA ARG A 127 12.85 -24.12 -9.86
C ARG A 127 14.00 -23.64 -8.98
N HIS A 128 13.77 -22.67 -8.10
CA HIS A 128 14.83 -22.02 -7.33
C HIS A 128 15.04 -22.63 -5.95
N LEU A 129 13.99 -23.19 -5.34
CA LEU A 129 14.04 -23.71 -3.97
C LEU A 129 14.07 -25.24 -3.91
N SER A 130 13.96 -25.92 -5.06
CA SER A 130 13.94 -27.38 -5.15
C SER A 130 12.83 -28.04 -4.32
N LEU A 131 11.73 -27.32 -4.09
CA LEU A 131 10.54 -27.82 -3.42
C LEU A 131 9.67 -28.62 -4.40
N SER A 132 8.97 -29.64 -3.88
CA SER A 132 8.02 -30.41 -4.69
C SER A 132 6.79 -29.53 -5.00
N PRO A 133 6.20 -29.61 -6.21
CA PRO A 133 4.95 -28.91 -6.54
C PRO A 133 3.79 -29.23 -5.60
N THR A 134 3.89 -30.33 -4.85
CA THR A 134 2.88 -30.82 -3.90
C THR A 134 3.06 -30.32 -2.48
N ASP A 135 4.16 -29.65 -2.14
CA ASP A 135 4.32 -29.00 -0.84
C ASP A 135 3.35 -27.80 -0.84
N PRO A 136 2.21 -27.88 -0.14
CA PRO A 136 1.24 -26.82 -0.24
C PRO A 136 1.83 -25.60 0.48
N LEU A 137 2.28 -24.62 -0.30
CA LEU A 137 2.08 -23.23 0.08
C LEU A 137 0.58 -23.06 0.19
N ASP A 138 0.05 -23.36 1.38
CA ASP A 138 -1.33 -23.14 1.71
C ASP A 138 -1.63 -21.68 1.40
N SER A 139 -2.35 -21.46 0.29
CA SER A 139 -2.60 -20.13 -0.26
C SER A 139 -3.61 -19.36 0.60
N SER A 140 -4.11 -19.98 1.68
CA SER A 140 -5.00 -19.35 2.65
C SER A 140 -4.25 -18.44 3.64
N SER A 141 -2.93 -18.61 3.83
CA SER A 141 -2.17 -17.80 4.79
C SER A 141 -2.18 -16.32 4.41
N VAL A 142 -2.66 -15.46 5.31
CA VAL A 142 -2.62 -14.00 5.13
C VAL A 142 -1.68 -13.39 6.14
N PHE A 143 -0.70 -12.60 5.68
CA PHE A 143 0.17 -11.86 6.57
C PHE A 143 -0.46 -10.53 6.97
N THR A 144 -0.50 -10.26 8.27
CA THR A 144 -1.11 -9.02 8.80
C THR A 144 -0.50 -8.61 10.15
N THR A 145 -0.57 -7.32 10.44
CA THR A 145 -0.33 -6.73 11.78
C THR A 145 -1.63 -6.50 12.54
N LEU A 146 -2.79 -6.78 11.93
CA LEU A 146 -4.10 -6.68 12.57
C LEU A 146 -4.18 -7.72 13.68
N SER A 147 -4.25 -7.23 14.90
CA SER A 147 -4.38 -8.05 16.11
C SER A 147 -5.85 -8.38 16.37
N SER A 148 -6.09 -9.36 17.25
CA SER A 148 -7.44 -9.69 17.71
C SER A 148 -8.17 -8.51 18.33
N VAL A 149 -7.48 -7.49 18.86
CA VAL A 149 -8.13 -6.28 19.40
C VAL A 149 -8.63 -5.30 18.33
N GLY A 150 -8.43 -5.58 17.03
CA GLY A 150 -8.90 -4.72 15.94
C GLY A 150 -7.96 -3.55 15.60
N LYS A 151 -6.71 -3.60 16.07
CA LYS A 151 -5.66 -2.58 15.85
C LYS A 151 -4.41 -3.17 15.21
N LEU A 152 -3.61 -2.32 14.56
CA LEU A 152 -2.32 -2.68 13.92
C LEU A 152 -1.18 -2.74 14.94
N GLN A 153 -1.30 -3.66 15.90
CA GLN A 153 -0.37 -3.80 17.03
C GLN A 153 0.32 -5.17 17.06
N ALA A 154 -0.15 -6.15 16.28
CA ALA A 154 0.52 -7.43 16.18
C ALA A 154 1.79 -7.31 15.32
N PRO A 155 2.83 -8.12 15.59
CA PRO A 155 3.95 -8.23 14.67
C PRO A 155 3.48 -8.80 13.32
N TYR A 156 4.17 -8.45 12.24
CA TYR A 156 3.78 -8.90 10.90
C TYR A 156 4.00 -10.42 10.73
N ARG A 157 2.91 -11.19 10.79
CA ARG A 157 2.94 -12.66 10.90
C ARG A 157 1.90 -13.31 10.00
N PRO A 158 2.06 -14.61 9.66
CA PRO A 158 1.00 -15.35 9.01
C PRO A 158 -0.17 -15.58 9.97
N VAL A 159 -1.39 -15.48 9.43
CA VAL A 159 -2.61 -15.98 10.04
C VAL A 159 -3.09 -17.13 9.15
N ASP A 160 -2.96 -18.34 9.67
CA ASP A 160 -3.36 -19.58 9.01
C ASP A 160 -4.80 -19.97 9.40
N GLY A 161 -5.42 -20.83 8.60
CA GLY A 161 -6.74 -21.40 8.89
C GLY A 161 -7.87 -20.80 8.05
N ASP A 162 -9.10 -20.92 8.56
CA ASP A 162 -10.33 -20.55 7.84
C ASP A 162 -10.64 -19.04 7.82
N GLY A 163 -9.80 -18.23 8.47
CA GLY A 163 -9.94 -16.79 8.57
C GLY A 163 -10.84 -16.31 9.71
N SER A 164 -11.25 -17.18 10.65
CA SER A 164 -12.06 -16.81 11.81
C SER A 164 -11.41 -15.71 12.67
N GLU A 165 -10.09 -15.80 12.89
CA GLU A 165 -9.35 -14.78 13.66
C GLU A 165 -9.44 -13.40 12.99
N ILE A 166 -9.26 -13.35 11.66
CA ILE A 166 -9.38 -12.13 10.86
C ILE A 166 -10.81 -11.60 10.91
N GLU A 167 -11.80 -12.48 10.84
CA GLU A 167 -13.21 -12.09 10.91
C GLU A 167 -13.53 -11.42 12.24
N GLU A 168 -13.13 -12.02 13.36
CA GLU A 168 -13.34 -11.45 14.69
C GLU A 168 -12.63 -10.10 14.84
N ALA A 169 -11.37 -9.99 14.39
CA ALA A 169 -10.61 -8.75 14.44
C ALA A 169 -11.25 -7.64 13.60
N CYS A 170 -11.70 -7.95 12.37
CA CYS A 170 -12.42 -7.02 11.50
C CYS A 170 -13.72 -6.53 12.15
N MET A 171 -14.52 -7.44 12.71
CA MET A 171 -15.78 -7.12 13.38
C MET A 171 -15.56 -6.23 14.60
N ARG A 172 -14.52 -6.51 15.40
CA ARG A 172 -14.15 -5.68 16.56
C ARG A 172 -13.73 -4.28 16.13
N ALA A 173 -12.90 -4.17 15.08
CA ALA A 173 -12.50 -2.88 14.52
C ALA A 173 -13.70 -2.05 14.00
N LEU A 174 -14.66 -2.70 13.34
CA LEU A 174 -15.88 -2.04 12.88
C LEU A 174 -16.75 -1.56 14.04
N ALA A 175 -16.93 -2.38 15.07
CA ALA A 175 -17.68 -2.01 16.26
C ALA A 175 -17.04 -0.79 16.96
N GLU A 176 -15.71 -0.77 17.08
CA GLU A 176 -14.99 0.39 17.62
C GLU A 176 -15.20 1.64 16.75
N TYR A 177 -15.06 1.53 15.42
CA TYR A 177 -15.28 2.63 14.49
C TYR A 177 -16.69 3.24 14.62
N GLN A 178 -17.70 2.40 14.84
CA GLN A 178 -19.10 2.83 14.97
C GLN A 178 -19.40 3.51 16.32
N LEU A 179 -18.65 3.17 17.37
CA LEU A 179 -18.89 3.66 18.75
C LEU A 179 -17.99 4.84 19.14
N THR A 180 -16.86 5.01 18.48
CA THR A 180 -15.87 6.04 18.83
C THR A 180 -16.12 7.37 18.14
N THR A 181 -15.60 8.44 18.74
CA THR A 181 -15.62 9.76 18.09
C THR A 181 -14.71 9.73 16.86
N PRO A 182 -15.17 10.22 15.70
CA PRO A 182 -14.38 10.23 14.49
C PRO A 182 -13.02 10.93 14.66
N LEU A 183 -11.96 10.29 14.18
CA LEU A 183 -10.61 10.87 14.11
C LEU A 183 -10.50 12.04 13.11
N SER A 184 -11.49 12.20 12.23
CA SER A 184 -11.49 13.19 11.16
C SER A 184 -12.87 13.79 10.92
N PRO A 185 -12.95 15.09 10.52
CA PRO A 185 -14.20 15.73 10.12
C PRO A 185 -14.83 15.15 8.84
N HIS A 186 -14.12 14.30 8.10
CA HIS A 186 -14.60 13.65 6.88
C HIS A 186 -14.99 12.19 7.08
N ALA A 187 -15.04 11.70 8.32
CA ALA A 187 -15.42 10.31 8.57
C ALA A 187 -16.81 9.99 8.03
N LYS A 188 -16.92 8.79 7.45
CA LYS A 188 -18.15 8.27 6.87
C LYS A 188 -18.81 7.30 7.84
N PRO A 189 -20.04 7.54 8.33
CA PRO A 189 -20.74 6.56 9.15
C PRO A 189 -20.93 5.23 8.42
N LEU A 190 -20.74 4.11 9.13
CA LEU A 190 -20.84 2.75 8.59
C LEU A 190 -21.85 1.87 9.36
N PRO A 191 -23.10 2.31 9.62
CA PRO A 191 -24.02 1.62 10.54
C PRO A 191 -24.50 0.24 10.05
N HIS A 192 -24.47 -0.01 8.74
CA HIS A 192 -24.94 -1.26 8.13
C HIS A 192 -23.86 -1.91 7.26
N PHE A 193 -22.60 -1.72 7.62
CA PHE A 193 -21.50 -2.34 6.90
C PHE A 193 -21.40 -3.83 7.26
N VAL A 194 -21.27 -4.68 6.26
CA VAL A 194 -21.21 -6.15 6.42
C VAL A 194 -19.90 -6.66 5.85
N PHE A 195 -19.19 -7.49 6.62
CA PHE A 195 -18.01 -8.18 6.12
C PHE A 195 -18.39 -9.48 5.42
N PHE A 196 -17.90 -9.62 4.19
CA PHE A 196 -17.74 -10.89 3.49
C PHE A 196 -16.24 -11.14 3.26
N ALA A 197 -15.87 -12.34 2.80
CA ALA A 197 -14.48 -12.76 2.69
C ALA A 197 -13.59 -11.76 1.92
N ASP A 198 -14.04 -11.29 0.76
CA ASP A 198 -13.24 -10.34 -0.04
C ASP A 198 -13.18 -8.95 0.58
N ALA A 199 -14.24 -8.47 1.26
CA ALA A 199 -14.18 -7.22 2.00
C ALA A 199 -13.10 -7.24 3.09
N ARG A 200 -12.92 -8.38 3.78
CA ARG A 200 -11.82 -8.55 4.75
C ARG A 200 -10.45 -8.54 4.08
N LYS A 201 -10.29 -9.22 2.94
CA LYS A 201 -9.02 -9.20 2.17
C LYS A 201 -8.66 -7.77 1.76
N HIS A 202 -9.61 -7.01 1.22
CA HIS A 202 -9.42 -5.60 0.86
C HIS A 202 -9.07 -4.73 2.07
N LEU A 203 -9.73 -4.95 3.22
CA LEU A 203 -9.39 -4.23 4.44
C LEU A 203 -7.95 -4.50 4.89
N LEU A 204 -7.53 -5.77 4.88
CA LEU A 204 -6.17 -6.17 5.24
C LEU A 204 -5.12 -5.59 4.28
N ARG A 205 -5.40 -5.59 2.97
CA ARG A 205 -4.54 -4.94 1.96
C ARG A 205 -4.38 -3.45 2.25
N LEU A 206 -5.48 -2.75 2.53
CA LEU A 206 -5.44 -1.33 2.88
C LEU A 206 -4.68 -1.06 4.18
N CYS A 207 -4.95 -1.83 5.24
CA CYS A 207 -4.23 -1.71 6.50
C CYS A 207 -2.72 -1.92 6.31
N ARG A 208 -2.35 -2.93 5.52
CA ARG A 208 -0.96 -3.19 5.14
C ARG A 208 -0.35 -2.01 4.40
N ILE A 209 -1.03 -1.49 3.37
CA ILE A 209 -0.53 -0.35 2.58
C ILE A 209 -0.31 0.87 3.48
N LEU A 210 -1.29 1.21 4.34
CA LEU A 210 -1.20 2.38 5.23
C LEU A 210 -0.17 2.22 6.35
N SER A 211 0.24 0.98 6.67
CA SER A 211 1.31 0.73 7.65
C SER A 211 2.71 0.96 7.08
N LEU A 212 2.84 1.04 5.76
CA LEU A 212 4.12 1.17 5.08
C LEU A 212 4.41 2.65 4.72
N PRO A 213 5.66 3.09 4.84
CA PRO A 213 6.07 4.40 4.34
C PRO A 213 5.94 4.44 2.82
N CYS A 214 5.58 5.61 2.27
CA CYS A 214 5.19 5.76 0.88
C CYS A 214 3.98 4.86 0.48
N GLY A 215 3.20 4.42 1.47
CA GLY A 215 2.05 3.56 1.28
C GLY A 215 0.85 4.31 0.71
N ASN A 216 0.81 4.47 -0.61
CA ASN A 216 -0.34 5.02 -1.32
C ASN A 216 -1.16 3.89 -1.96
N ALA A 217 -2.48 4.07 -2.09
CA ALA A 217 -3.37 3.06 -2.64
C ALA A 217 -4.15 3.59 -3.85
N LEU A 218 -4.30 2.75 -4.87
CA LEU A 218 -5.20 2.95 -5.99
C LEU A 218 -6.27 1.86 -5.98
N LEU A 219 -7.46 2.21 -5.51
CA LEU A 219 -8.61 1.31 -5.38
C LEU A 219 -9.44 1.35 -6.65
N LEU A 220 -9.31 0.31 -7.46
CA LEU A 220 -10.03 0.17 -8.72
C LEU A 220 -11.26 -0.70 -8.51
N GLY A 221 -12.44 -0.22 -8.84
CA GLY A 221 -13.66 -1.02 -8.76
C GLY A 221 -14.87 -0.27 -9.28
N VAL A 222 -15.96 -0.99 -9.52
CA VAL A 222 -17.23 -0.35 -9.88
C VAL A 222 -17.79 0.49 -8.72
N ASP A 223 -18.76 1.35 -8.99
CA ASP A 223 -19.40 2.12 -7.92
C ASP A 223 -20.20 1.20 -6.99
N GLY A 224 -20.25 1.56 -5.70
CA GLY A 224 -20.95 0.77 -4.69
C GLY A 224 -20.21 -0.44 -4.13
N CYS A 225 -19.03 -0.82 -4.65
CA CYS A 225 -18.29 -2.00 -4.16
C CYS A 225 -17.64 -1.85 -2.77
N GLY A 226 -17.75 -0.68 -2.12
CA GLY A 226 -17.30 -0.46 -0.74
C GLY A 226 -15.91 0.16 -0.57
N ARG A 227 -15.20 0.51 -1.66
CA ARG A 227 -13.85 1.13 -1.66
C ARG A 227 -13.65 2.23 -0.61
N GLN A 228 -14.50 3.26 -0.65
CA GLN A 228 -14.39 4.39 0.28
C GLN A 228 -14.68 3.97 1.74
N SER A 229 -15.68 3.11 1.95
CA SER A 229 -16.03 2.64 3.28
C SER A 229 -14.88 1.87 3.93
N LEU A 230 -14.22 0.99 3.16
CA LEU A 230 -13.04 0.26 3.60
C LEU A 230 -11.83 1.17 3.83
N ALA A 231 -11.64 2.21 3.00
CA ALA A 231 -10.59 3.21 3.23
C ALA A 231 -10.78 3.96 4.56
N HIS A 232 -12.00 4.37 4.90
CA HIS A 232 -12.31 4.99 6.19
C HIS A 232 -12.04 4.05 7.36
N LEU A 233 -12.45 2.78 7.24
CA LEU A 233 -12.23 1.81 8.29
C LEU A 233 -10.73 1.47 8.45
N ALA A 234 -9.99 1.29 7.36
CA ALA A 234 -8.56 1.04 7.39
C ALA A 234 -7.79 2.21 8.03
N ALA A 235 -8.14 3.45 7.70
CA ALA A 235 -7.53 4.63 8.31
C ALA A 235 -7.81 4.70 9.82
N HIS A 236 -9.03 4.34 10.26
CA HIS A 236 -9.34 4.23 11.69
C HIS A 236 -8.55 3.14 12.40
N ILE A 237 -8.42 1.95 11.78
CA ILE A 237 -7.62 0.83 12.31
C ILE A 237 -6.15 1.22 12.43
N ALA A 238 -5.63 1.99 11.48
CA ALA A 238 -4.29 2.57 11.48
C ALA A 238 -4.18 3.84 12.37
N GLU A 239 -5.24 4.21 13.09
CA GLU A 239 -5.31 5.38 13.97
C GLU A 239 -4.87 6.69 13.29
N THR A 240 -5.13 6.77 11.98
CA THR A 240 -4.66 7.83 11.10
C THR A 240 -5.85 8.67 10.63
N PRO A 241 -5.84 10.00 10.83
CA PRO A 241 -6.92 10.84 10.35
C PRO A 241 -7.02 10.81 8.82
N LEU A 242 -8.23 10.60 8.30
CA LEU A 242 -8.51 10.57 6.87
C LEU A 242 -9.20 11.86 6.42
N TYR A 243 -8.56 12.65 5.57
CA TYR A 243 -9.13 13.84 4.94
C TYR A 243 -9.64 13.51 3.54
N SER A 244 -10.74 14.15 3.15
CA SER A 244 -11.28 14.11 1.79
C SER A 244 -11.84 15.48 1.45
N ILE A 245 -12.12 15.74 0.18
CA ILE A 245 -12.66 17.03 -0.26
C ILE A 245 -14.19 17.01 -0.29
N ARG A 246 -14.81 18.12 0.07
CA ARG A 246 -16.26 18.34 -0.13
C ARG A 246 -16.46 19.14 -1.41
N ALA A 247 -16.28 18.48 -2.55
CA ALA A 247 -16.38 19.12 -3.85
C ALA A 247 -17.81 19.64 -4.10
N SER A 248 -17.96 20.97 -4.21
CA SER A 248 -19.18 21.61 -4.71
C SER A 248 -19.08 21.84 -6.22
N SER A 249 -20.17 22.26 -6.87
CA SER A 249 -20.16 22.60 -8.31
C SER A 249 -19.23 23.74 -8.68
N ARG A 250 -18.77 24.55 -7.71
CA ARG A 250 -17.82 25.65 -7.89
C ARG A 250 -16.41 25.32 -7.40
N TYR A 251 -16.16 24.11 -6.91
CA TYR A 251 -14.86 23.71 -6.40
C TYR A 251 -13.82 23.71 -7.52
N SER A 252 -12.74 24.46 -7.31
CA SER A 252 -11.69 24.78 -8.28
C SER A 252 -10.34 24.17 -7.86
N PRO A 253 -9.34 24.14 -8.77
CA PRO A 253 -7.97 23.79 -8.42
C PRO A 253 -7.35 24.64 -7.31
N ALA A 254 -7.73 25.91 -7.20
CA ALA A 254 -7.27 26.77 -6.11
C ALA A 254 -7.80 26.30 -4.75
N ASP A 255 -9.10 25.93 -4.68
CA ASP A 255 -9.71 25.38 -3.45
C ASP A 255 -9.03 24.07 -3.05
N PHE A 256 -8.71 23.22 -4.03
CA PHE A 256 -7.97 21.97 -3.82
C PHE A 256 -6.60 22.20 -3.21
N ARG A 257 -5.83 23.15 -3.76
CA ARG A 257 -4.52 23.52 -3.21
C ARG A 257 -4.61 24.08 -1.79
N GLU A 258 -5.64 24.86 -1.48
CA GLU A 258 -5.88 25.34 -0.11
C GLU A 258 -6.20 24.20 0.87
N ASP A 259 -6.97 23.20 0.44
CA ASP A 259 -7.21 21.99 1.23
C ASP A 259 -5.91 21.19 1.45
N LEU A 260 -5.09 21.01 0.41
CA LEU A 260 -3.77 20.37 0.52
C LEU A 260 -2.85 21.13 1.49
N LYS A 261 -2.74 22.46 1.36
CA LYS A 261 -1.97 23.30 2.28
C LYS A 261 -2.40 23.09 3.73
N ARG A 262 -3.71 23.04 4.00
CA ARG A 262 -4.23 22.83 5.36
C ARG A 262 -3.77 21.50 5.95
N VAL A 263 -3.85 20.43 5.16
CA VAL A 263 -3.44 19.09 5.60
C VAL A 263 -1.91 19.01 5.77
N LEU A 264 -1.14 19.54 4.82
CA LEU A 264 0.32 19.56 4.89
C LEU A 264 0.86 20.39 6.06
N ARG A 265 0.18 21.48 6.44
CA ARG A 265 0.52 22.24 7.65
C ARG A 265 0.28 21.44 8.93
N SER A 266 -0.80 20.67 9.02
CA SER A 266 -1.02 19.76 10.15
C SER A 266 0.05 18.68 10.20
N LEU A 267 0.41 18.10 9.05
CA LEU A 267 1.52 17.15 8.97
C LEU A 267 2.85 17.76 9.46
N ALA A 268 3.17 18.99 9.05
CA ALA A 268 4.38 19.70 9.49
C ALA A 268 4.36 20.07 10.98
N ALA A 269 3.18 20.23 11.59
CA ALA A 269 3.04 20.62 12.98
C ALA A 269 3.01 19.42 13.93
N ASP A 270 2.31 18.35 13.56
CA ASP A 270 2.05 17.19 14.40
C ASP A 270 3.00 16.03 14.09
N GLY A 271 3.53 15.99 12.88
CA GLY A 271 4.34 14.90 12.36
C GLY A 271 3.57 13.59 12.21
N LYS A 272 2.29 13.51 12.57
CA LYS A 272 1.52 12.26 12.54
C LYS A 272 1.15 11.87 11.10
N PRO A 273 1.08 10.56 10.77
CA PRO A 273 0.55 10.12 9.49
C PRO A 273 -0.83 10.69 9.20
N ILE A 274 -1.13 10.86 7.92
CA ILE A 274 -2.42 11.34 7.42
C ILE A 274 -2.79 10.53 6.17
N VAL A 275 -4.08 10.19 6.04
CA VAL A 275 -4.64 9.65 4.80
C VAL A 275 -5.39 10.75 4.05
N PHE A 276 -5.15 10.92 2.76
CA PHE A 276 -5.92 11.77 1.87
C PHE A 276 -6.69 10.92 0.86
N LEU A 277 -8.01 10.85 0.99
CA LEU A 277 -8.91 10.09 0.14
C LEU A 277 -9.54 10.99 -0.93
N LEU A 278 -9.32 10.64 -2.20
CA LEU A 278 -9.98 11.26 -3.35
C LEU A 278 -10.74 10.19 -4.16
N ALA A 279 -12.05 10.35 -4.25
CA ALA A 279 -12.93 9.50 -5.04
C ALA A 279 -13.08 10.00 -6.47
N ASP A 280 -13.36 9.09 -7.41
CA ASP A 280 -13.50 9.41 -8.84
C ASP A 280 -14.50 10.53 -9.11
N SER A 281 -15.66 10.48 -8.45
CA SER A 281 -16.73 11.48 -8.58
C SER A 281 -16.34 12.88 -8.09
N GLN A 282 -15.27 12.99 -7.30
CA GLN A 282 -14.74 14.27 -6.81
C GLN A 282 -13.68 14.85 -7.75
N ILE A 283 -13.15 14.08 -8.71
CA ILE A 283 -12.14 14.54 -9.67
C ILE A 283 -12.83 15.35 -10.76
N ARG A 284 -12.89 16.66 -10.57
CA ARG A 284 -13.50 17.62 -11.52
C ARG A 284 -12.49 18.22 -12.47
N ASP A 285 -11.23 18.24 -12.07
CA ASP A 285 -10.10 18.76 -12.81
C ASP A 285 -8.90 17.81 -12.65
N GLU A 286 -8.18 17.55 -13.73
CA GLU A 286 -7.05 16.61 -13.73
C GLU A 286 -5.82 17.20 -12.99
N GLN A 287 -5.77 18.52 -12.74
CA GLN A 287 -4.77 19.15 -11.88
C GLN A 287 -4.74 18.53 -10.48
N PHE A 288 -5.88 18.02 -9.99
CA PHE A 288 -5.93 17.40 -8.66
C PHE A 288 -5.04 16.16 -8.61
N LEU A 289 -5.02 15.38 -9.70
CA LEU A 289 -4.18 14.19 -9.81
C LEU A 289 -2.72 14.56 -10.05
N GLU A 290 -2.44 15.61 -10.81
CA GLU A 290 -1.08 16.12 -11.00
C GLU A 290 -0.45 16.54 -9.67
N ASP A 291 -1.18 17.32 -8.87
CA ASP A 291 -0.71 17.79 -7.56
C ASP A 291 -0.50 16.60 -6.59
N LEU A 292 -1.44 15.64 -6.54
CA LEU A 292 -1.28 14.44 -5.71
C LEU A 292 -0.11 13.55 -6.16
N VAL A 293 0.09 13.39 -7.47
CA VAL A 293 1.23 12.64 -8.01
C VAL A 293 2.55 13.33 -7.69
N SER A 294 2.58 14.67 -7.75
CA SER A 294 3.76 15.45 -7.36
C SER A 294 4.11 15.22 -5.88
N LEU A 295 3.12 15.19 -4.98
CA LEU A 295 3.33 14.82 -3.58
C LEU A 295 3.86 13.39 -3.42
N MET A 296 3.29 12.42 -4.13
CA MET A 296 3.73 11.01 -4.02
C MET A 296 5.16 10.80 -4.55
N VAL A 297 5.54 11.49 -5.63
CA VAL A 297 6.85 11.32 -6.28
C VAL A 297 7.92 12.16 -5.59
N ALA A 298 7.68 13.46 -5.47
CA ALA A 298 8.66 14.44 -5.02
C ALA A 298 8.52 14.81 -3.55
N GLY A 299 7.32 14.66 -2.97
CA GLY A 299 7.01 15.17 -1.63
C GLY A 299 6.62 16.65 -1.60
N GLU A 300 6.43 17.27 -2.77
CA GLU A 300 6.08 18.69 -2.89
C GLU A 300 5.20 18.92 -4.13
N VAL A 301 4.41 20.00 -4.10
CA VAL A 301 3.70 20.52 -5.26
C VAL A 301 4.36 21.85 -5.64
N PRO A 302 4.75 22.06 -6.91
CA PRO A 302 5.35 23.30 -7.35
C PRO A 302 4.43 24.50 -7.07
N GLU A 303 5.03 25.57 -6.54
CA GLU A 303 4.33 26.84 -6.25
C GLU A 303 3.09 26.67 -5.34
N LEU A 304 3.08 25.64 -4.49
CA LEU A 304 1.98 25.43 -3.56
C LEU A 304 1.99 26.49 -2.46
N PHE A 305 3.14 26.74 -1.83
CA PHE A 305 3.29 27.71 -0.76
C PHE A 305 4.00 28.97 -1.26
N ASP A 306 3.54 30.14 -0.82
CA ASP A 306 4.33 31.37 -0.96
C ASP A 306 5.49 31.41 0.05
N SER A 307 6.40 32.39 -0.09
CA SER A 307 7.59 32.48 0.77
C SER A 307 7.27 32.64 2.26
N THR A 308 6.14 33.27 2.58
CA THR A 308 5.70 33.50 3.97
C THR A 308 5.10 32.23 4.55
N GLU A 309 4.22 31.57 3.79
CA GLU A 309 3.62 30.29 4.17
C GLU A 309 4.69 29.20 4.33
N GLU A 310 5.70 29.21 3.48
CA GLU A 310 6.81 28.27 3.54
C GLU A 310 7.65 28.48 4.80
N GLU A 311 7.98 29.72 5.17
CA GLU A 311 8.71 29.99 6.41
C GLU A 311 7.93 29.52 7.65
N GLN A 312 6.61 29.69 7.66
CA GLN A 312 5.73 29.18 8.72
C GLN A 312 5.75 27.65 8.78
N LEU A 313 5.72 26.98 7.62
CA LEU A 313 5.77 25.52 7.51
C LEU A 313 7.11 24.98 8.04
N LEU A 314 8.22 25.58 7.64
CA LEU A 314 9.56 25.20 8.11
C LEU A 314 9.73 25.48 9.60
N HIS A 315 9.18 26.58 10.11
CA HIS A 315 9.16 26.86 11.55
C HIS A 315 8.38 25.80 12.34
N ALA A 316 7.24 25.34 11.83
CA ALA A 316 6.49 24.22 12.43
C ALA A 316 7.33 22.92 12.42
N LEU A 317 7.99 22.62 11.31
CA LEU A 317 8.86 21.44 11.16
C LEU A 317 10.05 21.45 12.14
N ARG A 318 10.63 22.63 12.44
CA ARG A 318 11.70 22.76 13.44
C ARG A 318 11.23 22.38 14.85
N ARG A 319 9.97 22.70 15.19
CA ARG A 319 9.38 22.37 16.49
C ARG A 319 9.16 20.87 16.69
N LEU A 320 8.99 20.10 15.62
CA LEU A 320 8.93 18.65 15.70
C LEU A 320 10.24 18.01 16.16
N GLY A 321 11.36 18.76 16.19
CA GLY A 321 12.69 18.21 16.44
C GLY A 321 13.20 17.41 15.25
N PRO A 322 14.37 16.73 15.33
CA PRO A 322 14.82 15.79 14.31
C PRO A 322 13.81 14.63 14.15
N ALA A 323 13.81 13.95 13.00
CA ALA A 323 12.96 12.78 12.81
C ALA A 323 13.22 11.77 13.95
N PRO A 324 12.19 11.19 14.58
CA PRO A 324 12.43 10.20 15.61
C PRO A 324 13.18 9.02 14.98
N ALA A 325 14.24 8.55 15.64
CA ALA A 325 15.05 7.43 15.18
C ALA A 325 14.23 6.17 14.87
N THR A 326 13.02 6.03 15.45
CA THR A 326 12.07 4.94 15.19
C THR A 326 11.35 5.02 13.84
N ALA A 327 11.19 6.22 13.27
CA ALA A 327 10.64 6.39 11.92
C ALA A 327 11.71 6.23 10.84
N GLU A 328 12.95 6.63 11.13
CA GLU A 328 14.12 6.24 10.33
C GLU A 328 14.38 4.73 10.47
N ALA A 329 14.15 4.13 11.64
CA ALA A 329 14.37 2.70 11.87
C ALA A 329 13.40 1.78 11.08
N ALA A 330 12.21 2.29 10.73
CA ALA A 330 11.20 1.53 10.00
C ALA A 330 11.46 1.48 8.47
N TRP A 331 12.33 2.34 7.93
CA TRP A 331 12.57 2.40 6.48
C TRP A 331 13.97 2.83 6.03
N ALA A 332 14.93 3.02 6.91
CA ALA A 332 16.33 3.05 6.51
C ALA A 332 16.91 1.63 6.63
N PRO A 333 16.91 0.80 5.56
CA PRO A 333 17.64 -0.46 5.61
C PRO A 333 19.12 -0.26 5.95
N ALA A 334 19.67 0.95 5.79
CA ALA A 334 21.05 1.29 6.13
C ALA A 334 21.30 1.59 7.63
N ASP A 335 20.39 2.30 8.33
CA ASP A 335 20.75 2.89 9.63
C ASP A 335 20.28 2.06 10.84
N THR A 336 19.19 1.28 10.72
CA THR A 336 18.73 0.36 11.80
C THR A 336 19.71 -0.79 12.06
N LEU A 337 20.61 -1.01 11.10
CA LEU A 337 21.49 -2.16 10.98
C LEU A 337 22.97 -1.78 11.17
N GLY A 338 23.27 -0.50 11.44
CA GLY A 338 24.65 -0.02 11.62
C GLY A 338 25.53 -0.22 10.37
N LEU A 339 24.94 -0.17 9.17
CA LEU A 339 25.60 -0.53 7.93
C LEU A 339 26.44 0.62 7.38
N SER A 340 27.75 0.51 7.56
CA SER A 340 28.73 1.23 6.75
C SER A 340 29.15 0.33 5.59
N CYS A 341 28.34 0.29 4.52
CA CYS A 341 28.74 -0.31 3.25
C CYS A 341 29.66 0.66 2.49
N PRO A 342 30.88 0.28 2.06
CA PRO A 342 31.67 1.12 1.17
C PRO A 342 30.99 1.15 -0.20
N GLY A 343 30.28 2.24 -0.49
CA GLY A 343 29.48 2.41 -1.71
C GLY A 343 27.96 2.51 -1.50
N SER A 344 27.47 2.58 -0.26
CA SER A 344 26.05 2.85 0.07
C SER A 344 25.56 4.25 -0.34
N GLU A 345 26.46 5.06 -0.90
CA GLU A 345 26.21 6.40 -1.44
C GLU A 345 25.37 6.43 -2.75
N SER A 346 24.64 5.38 -3.14
CA SER A 346 23.93 5.40 -4.44
C SER A 346 22.41 5.22 -4.38
N PHE A 347 21.85 4.65 -3.31
CA PHE A 347 20.39 4.46 -3.22
C PHE A 347 19.73 5.34 -2.14
N ALA A 348 20.46 5.66 -1.06
CA ALA A 348 20.07 6.69 -0.09
C ALA A 348 20.54 8.11 -0.47
N VAL A 349 21.34 8.27 -1.53
CA VAL A 349 21.96 9.56 -1.90
C VAL A 349 21.07 10.47 -2.74
N ALA A 350 19.90 10.00 -3.16
CA ALA A 350 18.87 10.94 -3.61
C ALA A 350 18.25 11.73 -2.45
N SER A 351 18.43 11.31 -1.19
CA SER A 351 17.79 11.91 0.00
C SER A 351 18.74 12.36 1.11
N ARG A 352 20.01 11.93 1.15
CA ARG A 352 21.01 12.48 2.08
C ARG A 352 21.69 13.70 1.45
N LEU A 353 21.62 14.84 2.15
CA LEU A 353 22.48 15.98 1.86
C LEU A 353 23.94 15.54 2.07
N PRO A 354 24.88 15.93 1.20
CA PRO A 354 26.28 15.60 1.39
C PRO A 354 26.80 16.15 2.73
N ASP A 355 27.60 15.33 3.42
CA ASP A 355 28.25 15.65 4.69
C ASP A 355 29.13 16.89 4.51
N GLY A 356 28.66 18.01 5.03
CA GLY A 356 29.25 19.34 4.83
C GLY A 356 28.22 20.47 4.74
N CYS A 357 26.94 20.16 4.50
CA CYS A 357 25.85 21.12 4.67
C CYS A 357 25.53 21.25 6.17
N THR A 358 25.89 22.38 6.78
CA THR A 358 25.39 22.76 8.11
C THR A 358 23.87 22.55 8.19
N PRO A 359 23.31 22.01 9.28
CA PRO A 359 21.87 21.69 9.41
C PRO A 359 20.92 22.90 9.45
N GLY A 360 21.37 24.09 9.04
CA GLY A 360 20.66 25.37 9.17
C GLY A 360 20.33 26.06 7.85
N GLY A 361 20.19 25.35 6.73
CA GLY A 361 19.84 25.93 5.43
C GLY A 361 18.40 25.58 4.98
N SER A 362 17.67 26.56 4.44
CA SER A 362 16.29 26.40 3.92
C SER A 362 16.12 25.18 2.97
N LYS A 363 17.13 24.86 2.15
CA LYS A 363 17.10 23.70 1.24
C LYS A 363 17.08 22.35 1.97
N ALA A 364 17.80 22.23 3.09
CA ALA A 364 17.84 21.00 3.87
C ALA A 364 16.50 20.72 4.54
N GLU A 365 15.88 21.78 5.08
CA GLU A 365 14.59 21.71 5.75
C GLU A 365 13.47 21.40 4.76
N ARG A 366 13.52 21.94 3.54
CA ARG A 366 12.62 21.55 2.44
C ARG A 366 12.74 20.09 2.08
N SER A 367 13.96 19.57 1.93
CA SER A 367 14.19 18.15 1.64
C SER A 367 13.64 17.25 2.74
N ARG A 368 13.84 17.66 4.01
CA ARG A 368 13.28 16.96 5.16
C ARG A 368 11.75 16.97 5.16
N PHE A 369 11.14 18.12 4.84
CA PHE A 369 9.70 18.20 4.73
C PHE A 369 9.17 17.28 3.62
N ALA A 370 9.79 17.31 2.44
CA ALA A 370 9.41 16.45 1.31
C ALA A 370 9.53 14.95 1.66
N GLN A 371 10.55 14.56 2.44
CA GLN A 371 10.65 13.21 2.97
C GLN A 371 9.50 12.88 3.93
N LEU A 372 9.19 13.77 4.87
CA LEU A 372 8.06 13.60 5.79
C LEU A 372 6.74 13.44 5.03
N VAL A 373 6.52 14.23 3.96
CA VAL A 373 5.34 14.09 3.10
C VAL A 373 5.29 12.69 2.48
N ARG A 374 6.36 12.22 1.82
CA ARG A 374 6.34 10.89 1.19
C ARG A 374 6.15 9.74 2.19
N GLU A 375 6.70 9.87 3.38
CA GLU A 375 6.62 8.82 4.40
C GLU A 375 5.26 8.78 5.11
N ARG A 376 4.60 9.93 5.30
CA ARG A 376 3.45 10.07 6.21
C ARG A 376 2.18 10.65 5.60
N PHE A 377 2.22 11.16 4.36
CA PHE A 377 1.05 11.59 3.61
C PHE A 377 0.61 10.48 2.64
N HIS A 378 -0.31 9.64 3.10
CA HIS A 378 -0.81 8.50 2.32
C HIS A 378 -1.95 8.95 1.41
N VAL A 379 -1.77 8.80 0.10
CA VAL A 379 -2.83 9.08 -0.89
C VAL A 379 -3.62 7.81 -1.15
N VAL A 380 -4.95 7.89 -1.03
CA VAL A 380 -5.87 6.82 -1.43
C VAL A 380 -6.78 7.35 -2.54
N LEU A 381 -6.65 6.77 -3.73
CA LEU A 381 -7.47 7.10 -4.88
C LEU A 381 -8.51 6.00 -5.10
N ALA A 382 -9.80 6.35 -5.11
CA ALA A 382 -10.87 5.41 -5.42
C ALA A 382 -11.44 5.69 -6.82
N ILE A 383 -10.91 5.02 -7.85
CA ILE A 383 -11.19 5.29 -9.27
C ILE A 383 -11.99 4.15 -9.91
N SER A 384 -13.02 4.48 -10.69
CA SER A 384 -13.74 3.48 -11.47
C SER A 384 -12.90 3.05 -12.69
N PRO A 385 -12.69 1.74 -12.91
CA PRO A 385 -12.02 1.26 -14.12
C PRO A 385 -12.96 1.29 -15.34
N VAL A 386 -14.23 1.64 -15.15
CA VAL A 386 -15.23 1.71 -16.22
C VAL A 386 -15.01 2.97 -17.06
N GLY A 387 -14.97 2.79 -18.38
CA GLY A 387 -14.79 3.88 -19.34
C GLY A 387 -13.32 4.22 -19.62
N PRO A 388 -13.06 5.29 -20.40
CA PRO A 388 -11.71 5.61 -20.89
C PRO A 388 -10.86 6.38 -19.88
N SER A 389 -11.45 6.95 -18.83
CA SER A 389 -10.80 7.89 -17.91
C SER A 389 -9.58 7.29 -17.21
N LEU A 390 -9.69 6.08 -16.66
CA LEU A 390 -8.56 5.39 -16.02
C LEU A 390 -7.37 5.26 -16.98
N ARG A 391 -7.61 4.82 -18.21
CA ARG A 391 -6.55 4.69 -19.22
C ARG A 391 -5.91 6.03 -19.54
N SER A 392 -6.72 7.08 -19.73
CA SER A 392 -6.21 8.41 -20.02
C SER A 392 -5.30 8.89 -18.90
N ARG A 393 -5.75 8.73 -17.65
CA ARG A 393 -5.02 9.10 -16.44
C ARG A 393 -3.74 8.30 -16.26
N CYS A 394 -3.73 6.98 -16.46
CA CYS A 394 -2.51 6.18 -16.40
C CYS A 394 -1.45 6.62 -17.43
N ARG A 395 -1.88 7.14 -18.60
CA ARG A 395 -0.98 7.67 -19.62
C ARG A 395 -0.49 9.09 -19.30
N GLN A 396 -1.37 9.95 -18.82
CA GLN A 396 -1.05 11.33 -18.46
C GLN A 396 -0.18 11.40 -17.19
N PHE A 397 -0.48 10.53 -16.22
CA PHE A 397 0.15 10.51 -14.90
C PHE A 397 0.68 9.11 -14.57
N PRO A 398 1.84 8.71 -15.11
CA PRO A 398 2.47 7.41 -14.80
C PRO A 398 2.75 7.21 -13.29
N GLY A 399 2.87 8.32 -12.55
CA GLY A 399 2.97 8.35 -11.09
C GLY A 399 1.79 7.66 -10.38
N LEU A 400 0.58 7.71 -10.95
CA LEU A 400 -0.62 7.12 -10.35
C LEU A 400 -0.46 5.62 -10.11
N ARG A 401 0.15 4.91 -11.06
CA ARG A 401 0.42 3.47 -10.92
C ARG A 401 1.71 3.25 -10.15
N SER A 402 2.78 3.96 -10.51
CA SER A 402 4.13 3.64 -10.01
C SER A 402 4.30 3.91 -8.53
N CYS A 403 3.57 4.89 -7.98
CA CYS A 403 3.68 5.30 -6.59
C CYS A 403 2.53 4.79 -5.71
N THR A 404 1.61 4.00 -6.25
CA THR A 404 0.52 3.38 -5.49
C THR A 404 0.57 1.87 -5.58
N THR A 405 0.01 1.20 -4.58
CA THR A 405 -0.35 -0.21 -4.66
C THR A 405 -1.80 -0.31 -5.10
N VAL A 406 -2.03 -1.07 -6.17
CA VAL A 406 -3.37 -1.23 -6.76
C VAL A 406 -4.10 -2.36 -6.06
N ASP A 407 -5.31 -2.08 -5.60
CA ASP A 407 -6.24 -3.09 -5.11
C ASP A 407 -7.49 -3.08 -6.00
N TYR A 408 -7.67 -4.16 -6.76
CA TYR A 408 -8.77 -4.31 -7.70
C TYR A 408 -9.95 -5.02 -7.03
N PHE A 409 -11.07 -4.31 -6.92
CA PHE A 409 -12.35 -4.74 -6.37
C PHE A 409 -13.19 -5.37 -7.47
N ASP A 410 -13.32 -6.69 -7.39
CA ASP A 410 -14.19 -7.46 -8.25
C ASP A 410 -15.67 -7.12 -8.00
N ALA A 411 -16.53 -7.47 -8.95
CA ALA A 411 -17.97 -7.45 -8.73
C ALA A 411 -18.32 -8.41 -7.58
N TRP A 412 -19.38 -8.08 -6.82
CA TRP A 412 -19.75 -8.87 -5.65
C TRP A 412 -20.05 -10.32 -6.06
N PRO A 413 -19.35 -11.31 -5.47
CA PRO A 413 -19.66 -12.71 -5.72
C PRO A 413 -21.03 -13.07 -5.12
N ARG A 414 -21.59 -14.21 -5.54
CA ARG A 414 -22.89 -14.70 -5.04
C ARG A 414 -22.88 -14.82 -3.52
N GLU A 415 -21.76 -15.26 -2.96
CA GLU A 415 -21.54 -15.45 -1.53
C GLU A 415 -21.62 -14.13 -0.76
N ALA A 416 -21.09 -13.04 -1.34
CA ALA A 416 -21.20 -11.70 -0.75
C ALA A 416 -22.65 -11.21 -0.73
N LEU A 417 -23.38 -11.40 -1.84
CA LEU A 417 -24.80 -11.06 -1.92
C LEU A 417 -25.64 -11.83 -0.89
N LEU A 418 -25.39 -13.13 -0.75
CA LEU A 418 -26.07 -13.97 0.26
C LEU A 418 -25.72 -13.54 1.69
N CYS A 419 -24.45 -13.24 1.97
CA CYS A 419 -24.01 -12.77 3.28
C CYS A 419 -24.72 -11.47 3.67
N VAL A 420 -24.76 -10.49 2.75
CA VAL A 420 -25.45 -9.22 2.94
C VAL A 420 -26.95 -9.42 3.11
N ALA A 421 -27.59 -10.21 2.25
CA ALA A 421 -29.01 -10.50 2.34
C ALA A 421 -29.37 -11.14 3.68
N ARG A 422 -28.63 -12.17 4.11
CA ARG A 422 -28.84 -12.84 5.41
C ARG A 422 -28.71 -11.87 6.58
N HIS A 423 -27.71 -10.98 6.55
CA HIS A 423 -27.53 -9.97 7.60
C HIS A 423 -28.76 -9.06 7.73
N PHE A 424 -29.21 -8.46 6.63
CA PHE A 424 -30.36 -7.55 6.66
C PHE A 424 -31.68 -8.27 6.95
N CYS A 425 -31.88 -9.47 6.41
CA CYS A 425 -33.04 -10.31 6.67
C CYS A 425 -33.13 -10.71 8.16
N SER A 426 -32.01 -11.08 8.79
CA SER A 426 -31.99 -11.43 10.21
C SER A 426 -32.31 -10.24 11.13
N ALA A 427 -32.00 -9.02 10.68
CA ALA A 427 -32.30 -7.79 11.41
C ALA A 427 -33.76 -7.33 11.29
N GLN A 428 -34.53 -7.87 10.32
CA GLN A 428 -35.93 -7.54 10.08
C GLN A 428 -36.79 -8.81 9.89
N PRO A 429 -37.08 -9.56 10.97
CA PRO A 429 -37.85 -10.81 10.89
C PRO A 429 -39.29 -10.63 10.42
N ASP A 430 -39.87 -9.43 10.54
CA ASP A 430 -41.27 -9.15 10.20
C ASP A 430 -41.53 -8.99 8.68
N LEU A 431 -40.47 -8.89 7.87
CA LEU A 431 -40.56 -8.66 6.42
C LEU A 431 -40.50 -9.94 5.58
N ILE A 432 -40.33 -11.12 6.21
CA ILE A 432 -40.07 -12.38 5.51
C ILE A 432 -41.12 -13.40 5.94
N ALA A 433 -41.89 -13.91 4.96
CA ALA A 433 -42.76 -15.05 5.21
C ALA A 433 -41.90 -16.28 5.59
N PRO A 434 -42.28 -17.09 6.60
CA PRO A 434 -41.45 -18.18 7.13
C PRO A 434 -40.93 -19.19 6.09
N ASP A 435 -41.61 -19.32 4.95
CA ASP A 435 -41.30 -20.31 3.92
C ASP A 435 -40.08 -19.95 3.04
N ASP A 436 -39.72 -18.66 2.93
CA ASP A 436 -38.65 -18.18 2.02
C ASP A 436 -37.23 -18.27 2.59
N ILE A 437 -37.07 -18.51 3.90
CA ILE A 437 -35.75 -18.64 4.52
C ILE A 437 -35.15 -20.03 4.25
N SER A 438 -36.01 -21.05 4.11
CA SER A 438 -35.61 -22.44 3.86
C SER A 438 -35.06 -22.68 2.44
N THR A 439 -35.34 -21.78 1.50
CA THR A 439 -34.85 -21.85 0.11
C THR A 439 -33.54 -21.09 -0.09
N LEU A 440 -33.09 -20.29 0.89
CA LEU A 440 -31.79 -19.59 0.88
C LEU A 440 -30.64 -20.42 1.47
N SER A 441 -30.93 -21.63 1.98
CA SER A 441 -29.98 -22.57 2.58
C SER A 441 -29.55 -23.72 1.64
N ALA A 442 -30.00 -23.73 0.38
CA ALA A 442 -29.51 -24.58 -0.70
C ALA A 442 -28.72 -23.75 -1.74
#